data_AF-A0A950U8U1-F1
#
_entry.id   AF-A0A950U8U1-F1
#
_cell.length_a   1.000
_cell.length_b   1.000
_cell.length_c   1.000
_cell.angle_alpha   90.00
_cell.angle_beta   90.00
_cell.angle_gamma   90.00
#
_symmetry.space_group_name_H-M   'P 1'
#
loop_
_entity.id
_entity.type
_entity.pdbx_description
1 polymer ?
#
loop_
_entity_poly.entity_id
_entity_poly.type
_entity_poly.pdbx_seq_one_letter_code
_entity_poly.pdbx_strand_id
1 'polypeptide(L)'
;MLTCLLLSFVVGVSFASAMMRPSNVGFGVRAVEWLRDNGAAWLVSDVERFYYSLNAPSKGGPPLKSLPAVGIEGAGANAAYRPPPIRSPIYPPLPEEGVWHGTGPLVRGAPPVLVTTFRPDPSYPQMVAGVAWIDASR
;
A
#
# COMPACT_ATOMS: atom_id res chain seq x y z
N MET A 1 21.25 36.48 -15.51
CA MET A 1 20.10 36.37 -16.44
C MET A 1 20.41 35.54 -17.67
N LEU A 2 21.49 35.84 -18.42
CA LEU A 2 21.90 35.05 -19.59
C LEU A 2 22.14 33.55 -19.28
N THR A 3 22.84 33.26 -18.18
CA THR A 3 23.11 31.88 -17.73
C THR A 3 21.82 31.11 -17.44
N CYS A 4 20.84 31.74 -16.79
CA CYS A 4 19.54 31.11 -16.51
C CYS A 4 18.76 30.83 -17.80
N LEU A 5 18.77 31.76 -18.77
CA LEU A 5 18.14 31.55 -20.07
C LEU A 5 18.78 30.39 -20.84
N LEU A 6 20.11 30.28 -20.79
CA LEU A 6 20.85 29.23 -21.49
C LEU A 6 20.59 27.86 -20.84
N LEU A 7 20.56 27.81 -19.51
CA LEU A 7 20.18 26.60 -18.77
C LEU A 7 18.74 26.18 -19.08
N SER A 8 17.78 27.11 -19.03
CA SER A 8 16.38 26.83 -19.39
C SER A 8 16.23 26.34 -20.83
N PHE A 9 17.01 26.90 -21.77
CA PHE A 9 17.00 26.48 -23.16
C PHE A 9 17.53 25.04 -23.34
N VAL A 10 18.65 24.70 -22.70
CA VAL A 10 19.22 23.33 -22.73
C VAL A 10 18.25 22.32 -22.11
N VAL A 11 17.62 22.67 -20.99
CA VAL A 11 16.61 21.85 -20.33
C VAL A 11 15.39 21.64 -21.24
N GLY A 12 14.90 22.70 -21.90
CA GLY A 12 13.77 22.64 -22.82
C GLY A 12 14.03 21.75 -24.04
N VAL A 13 15.22 21.86 -24.65
CA VAL A 13 15.62 21.01 -25.79
C VAL A 13 15.75 19.54 -25.36
N SER A 14 16.34 19.27 -24.18
CA SER A 14 16.45 17.92 -23.62
C SER A 14 15.06 17.29 -23.40
N PHE A 15 14.13 18.03 -22.79
CA PHE A 15 12.76 17.59 -22.58
C PHE A 15 12.03 17.29 -23.90
N ALA A 16 12.09 18.19 -24.87
CA ALA A 16 11.45 18.01 -26.17
C ALA A 16 11.99 16.77 -26.89
N SER A 17 13.32 16.56 -26.86
CA SER A 17 13.95 15.38 -27.44
C SER A 17 13.49 14.07 -26.76
N ALA A 18 13.30 14.09 -25.44
CA ALA A 18 12.83 12.94 -24.69
C ALA A 18 11.37 12.60 -25.01
N MET A 19 10.52 13.60 -25.27
CA MET A 19 9.11 13.41 -25.63
C MET A 19 8.89 12.95 -27.08
N MET A 20 9.78 13.35 -28.00
CA MET A 20 9.69 12.96 -29.41
C MET A 20 10.16 11.53 -29.70
N ARG A 21 10.82 10.86 -28.73
CA ARG A 21 11.20 9.44 -28.90
C ARG A 21 9.96 8.56 -29.03
N PRO A 22 9.99 7.49 -29.84
CA PRO A 22 8.92 6.51 -29.87
C PRO A 22 8.81 5.81 -28.50
N SER A 23 7.59 5.68 -27.98
CA SER A 23 7.32 5.04 -26.69
C SER A 23 5.92 4.43 -26.68
N ASN A 24 5.74 3.38 -25.89
CA ASN A 24 4.48 2.67 -25.70
C ASN A 24 3.67 3.17 -24.49
N VAL A 25 4.19 4.13 -23.72
CA VAL A 25 3.52 4.74 -22.57
C VAL A 25 2.99 6.14 -22.90
N GLY A 26 1.90 6.53 -22.24
CA GLY A 26 1.27 7.83 -22.44
C GLY A 26 2.20 9.00 -22.10
N PHE A 27 1.97 10.15 -22.75
CA PHE A 27 2.80 11.35 -22.64
C PHE A 27 3.05 11.81 -21.19
N GLY A 28 2.02 11.76 -20.34
CA GLY A 28 2.13 12.18 -18.93
C GLY A 28 3.11 11.34 -18.12
N VAL A 29 3.10 10.02 -18.29
CA VAL A 29 4.02 9.10 -17.58
C VAL A 29 5.47 9.41 -17.96
N ARG A 30 5.73 9.62 -19.26
CA ARG A 30 7.06 9.96 -19.77
C ARG A 30 7.58 11.28 -19.21
N ALA A 31 6.70 12.28 -19.10
CA ALA A 31 7.06 13.57 -18.55
C ALA A 31 7.45 13.45 -17.06
N VAL A 32 6.70 12.66 -16.29
CA VAL A 32 6.98 12.40 -14.86
C VAL A 32 8.30 11.65 -14.68
N GLU A 33 8.55 10.62 -15.48
CA GLU A 33 9.80 9.85 -15.44
C GLU A 33 11.00 10.72 -15.78
N TRP A 34 10.91 11.51 -16.86
CA TRP A 34 11.99 12.44 -17.21
C TRP A 34 12.24 13.48 -16.11
N LEU A 35 11.18 14.05 -15.51
CA LEU A 35 11.33 14.99 -14.39
C LEU A 35 12.04 14.34 -13.21
N ARG A 36 11.66 13.11 -12.86
CA ARG A 36 12.30 12.36 -11.77
C ARG A 36 13.79 12.13 -12.05
N ASP A 37 14.11 11.66 -13.25
CA ASP A 37 15.48 11.30 -13.65
C ASP A 37 16.39 12.53 -13.84
N ASN A 38 15.81 13.73 -14.03
CA ASN A 38 16.52 15.00 -14.17
C ASN A 38 16.49 15.86 -12.88
N GLY A 39 16.25 15.25 -11.71
CA GLY A 39 16.36 15.91 -10.40
C GLY A 39 15.14 16.75 -9.99
N ALA A 40 14.06 16.73 -10.77
CA ALA A 40 12.78 17.37 -10.45
C ALA A 40 11.80 16.39 -9.74
N ALA A 41 12.32 15.38 -9.04
CA ALA A 41 11.52 14.47 -8.23
C ALA A 41 10.67 15.21 -7.16
N TRP A 42 11.15 16.37 -6.70
CA TRP A 42 10.40 17.25 -5.79
C TRP A 42 9.12 17.81 -6.43
N LEU A 43 9.15 18.16 -7.72
CA LEU A 43 8.01 18.69 -8.45
C LEU A 43 6.93 17.61 -8.67
N VAL A 44 7.36 16.38 -8.95
CA VAL A 44 6.45 15.23 -9.04
C VAL A 44 5.74 15.01 -7.71
N SER A 45 6.49 15.05 -6.60
CA SER A 45 5.95 14.90 -5.26
C SER A 45 4.93 16.00 -4.91
N ASP A 46 5.13 17.24 -5.38
CA ASP A 46 4.20 18.35 -5.16
C ASP A 46 2.93 18.22 -6.02
N VAL A 47 3.06 17.78 -7.28
CA VAL A 47 1.91 17.50 -8.14
C VAL A 47 1.08 16.34 -7.58
N GLU A 48 1.72 15.26 -7.15
CA GLU A 48 1.05 14.12 -6.49
C GLU A 48 0.34 14.58 -5.22
N ARG A 49 1.00 15.39 -4.39
CA ARG A 49 0.40 15.95 -3.16
C ARG A 49 -0.81 16.82 -3.47
N PHE A 50 -0.74 17.68 -4.49
CA PHE A 50 -1.87 18.50 -4.91
C PHE A 50 -3.01 17.64 -5.45
N TYR A 51 -2.71 16.68 -6.33
CA TYR A 51 -3.70 15.74 -6.85
C TYR A 51 -4.40 14.96 -5.73
N TYR A 52 -3.64 14.42 -4.76
CA TYR A 52 -4.18 13.72 -3.61
C TYR A 52 -4.92 14.64 -2.63
N SER A 53 -4.58 15.93 -2.55
CA SER A 53 -5.35 16.89 -1.75
C SER A 53 -6.74 17.13 -2.33
N LEU A 54 -6.87 17.09 -3.67
CA LEU A 54 -8.15 17.25 -4.37
C LEU A 54 -8.94 15.94 -4.45
N ASN A 55 -8.25 14.82 -4.59
CA ASN A 55 -8.84 13.48 -4.73
C ASN A 55 -8.65 12.62 -3.47
N ALA A 56 -8.62 13.26 -2.31
CA ALA A 56 -8.51 12.53 -1.06
C ALA A 56 -9.66 11.52 -0.95
N PRO A 57 -9.38 10.26 -0.60
CA PRO A 57 -10.44 9.28 -0.34
C PRO A 57 -11.43 9.87 0.67
N SER A 58 -12.73 9.75 0.39
CA SER A 58 -13.74 10.24 1.32
C SER A 58 -13.55 9.57 2.69
N LYS A 59 -13.49 10.38 3.74
CA LYS A 59 -13.47 9.90 5.13
C LYS A 59 -14.87 9.41 5.50
N GLY A 60 -14.94 8.34 6.27
CA GLY A 60 -16.22 7.73 6.67
C GLY A 60 -16.86 6.83 5.59
N GLY A 61 -18.12 6.47 5.81
CA GLY A 61 -18.86 5.46 5.05
C GLY A 61 -19.59 4.51 5.99
N PRO A 62 -20.65 3.79 5.55
CA PRO A 62 -21.33 2.83 6.40
C PRO A 62 -20.32 1.79 6.93
N PRO A 63 -20.34 1.48 8.23
CA PRO A 63 -19.38 0.55 8.82
C PRO A 63 -19.50 -0.81 8.16
N LEU A 64 -18.36 -1.48 7.97
CA LEU A 64 -18.34 -2.88 7.57
C LEU A 64 -19.14 -3.70 8.59
N LYS A 65 -19.99 -4.60 8.08
CA LYS A 65 -20.77 -5.54 8.90
C LYS A 65 -20.06 -6.86 9.12
N SER A 66 -19.11 -7.20 8.26
CA SER A 66 -18.31 -8.42 8.32
C SER A 66 -16.91 -8.17 7.76
N LEU A 67 -15.93 -8.88 8.31
CA LEU A 67 -14.58 -8.94 7.75
C LEU A 67 -14.50 -10.04 6.67
N PRO A 68 -13.58 -9.92 5.70
CA PRO A 68 -13.25 -11.02 4.81
C PRO A 68 -12.77 -12.23 5.61
N ALA A 69 -13.33 -13.41 5.37
CA ALA A 69 -12.84 -14.64 5.98
C ALA A 69 -11.41 -14.91 5.48
N VAL A 70 -10.46 -15.02 6.41
CA VAL A 70 -9.05 -15.33 6.10
C VAL A 70 -8.60 -16.59 6.83
N GLY A 71 -7.83 -17.42 6.15
CA GLY A 71 -7.28 -18.65 6.71
C GLY A 71 -8.20 -19.87 6.61
N ILE A 72 -7.69 -20.99 7.10
CA ILE A 72 -8.38 -22.28 7.14
C ILE A 72 -8.86 -22.49 8.58
N GLU A 73 -10.16 -22.73 8.79
CA GLU A 73 -10.67 -23.15 10.09
C GLU A 73 -10.03 -24.51 10.45
N GLY A 74 -9.32 -24.57 11.57
CA GLY A 74 -8.82 -25.84 12.11
C GLY A 74 -7.34 -26.18 11.90
N ALA A 75 -6.43 -25.20 11.95
CA ALA A 75 -5.03 -25.53 12.21
C ALA A 75 -4.85 -25.93 13.68
N GLY A 76 -4.91 -27.24 13.94
CA GLY A 76 -4.84 -27.85 15.26
C GLY A 76 -3.68 -27.34 16.13
N ALA A 77 -4.00 -27.17 17.41
CA ALA A 77 -3.11 -26.72 18.46
C ALA A 77 -1.99 -27.74 18.73
N ASN A 78 -0.82 -27.55 18.12
CA ASN A 78 0.43 -28.09 18.62
C ASN A 78 1.44 -26.95 18.72
N ALA A 79 1.55 -26.38 19.94
CA ALA A 79 2.61 -25.55 20.53
C ALA A 79 3.55 -24.74 19.59
N ALA A 80 3.08 -24.28 18.44
CA ALA A 80 3.77 -23.29 17.64
C ALA A 80 3.47 -21.91 18.23
N TYR A 81 4.51 -21.10 18.36
CA TYR A 81 4.39 -19.72 18.81
C TYR A 81 3.36 -19.00 17.93
N ARG A 82 2.33 -18.43 18.57
CA ARG A 82 1.31 -17.60 17.93
C ARG A 82 1.41 -16.19 18.52
N PRO A 83 1.50 -15.13 17.69
CA PRO A 83 1.46 -13.77 18.19
C PRO A 83 0.16 -13.47 18.95
N PRO A 84 0.17 -12.54 19.92
CA PRO A 84 -1.06 -12.14 20.60
C PRO A 84 -2.08 -11.56 19.59
N PRO A 85 -3.40 -11.70 19.85
CA PRO A 85 -4.43 -11.07 19.02
C PRO A 85 -4.24 -9.56 18.92
N ILE A 86 -4.54 -8.99 17.76
CA ILE A 86 -4.46 -7.55 17.53
C ILE A 86 -5.70 -6.89 18.15
N ARG A 87 -5.50 -5.91 19.04
CA ARG A 87 -6.63 -5.16 19.61
C ARG A 87 -7.22 -4.23 18.54
N SER A 88 -8.53 -4.33 18.32
CA SER A 88 -9.23 -3.43 17.40
C SER A 88 -9.21 -1.98 17.91
N PRO A 89 -8.77 -1.01 17.09
CA PRO A 89 -8.92 0.41 17.35
C PRO A 89 -10.38 0.90 17.29
N ILE A 90 -11.29 0.15 16.65
CA ILE A 90 -12.70 0.54 16.43
C ILE A 90 -13.64 -0.31 17.29
N TYR A 91 -14.58 0.36 17.98
CA TYR A 91 -15.59 -0.29 18.83
C TYR A 91 -17.01 -0.12 18.27
N PRO A 92 -17.86 -1.18 18.33
CA PRO A 92 -17.51 -2.55 18.75
C PRO A 92 -16.61 -3.25 17.71
N PRO A 93 -15.75 -4.20 18.14
CA PRO A 93 -15.00 -5.04 17.22
C PRO A 93 -15.95 -5.94 16.41
N LEU A 94 -15.57 -6.23 15.17
CA LEU A 94 -16.26 -7.20 14.33
C LEU A 94 -15.88 -8.63 14.76
N PRO A 95 -16.72 -9.64 14.45
CA PRO A 95 -16.35 -11.04 14.64
C PRO A 95 -15.03 -11.37 13.92
N GLU A 96 -14.17 -12.17 14.56
CA GLU A 96 -12.83 -12.57 14.08
C GLU A 96 -11.85 -11.40 13.81
N GLU A 97 -12.16 -10.19 14.27
CA GLU A 97 -11.26 -9.04 14.13
C GLU A 97 -10.01 -9.19 15.00
N GLY A 98 -8.83 -9.18 14.36
CA GLY A 98 -7.55 -9.32 15.06
C GLY A 98 -7.21 -10.75 15.53
N VAL A 99 -7.99 -11.74 15.11
CA VAL A 99 -7.76 -13.17 15.43
C VAL A 99 -6.86 -13.82 14.37
N TRP A 100 -5.84 -14.54 14.83
CA TRP A 100 -4.89 -15.22 13.94
C TRP A 100 -5.44 -16.55 13.43
N HIS A 101 -5.49 -16.70 12.12
CA HIS A 101 -5.85 -17.94 11.43
C HIS A 101 -4.63 -18.54 10.71
N GLY A 102 -4.52 -19.86 10.70
CA GLY A 102 -3.47 -20.56 9.96
C GLY A 102 -3.76 -20.59 8.47
N THR A 103 -2.71 -20.50 7.65
CA THR A 103 -2.77 -20.68 6.19
C THR A 103 -1.73 -21.69 5.72
N GLY A 104 -2.09 -22.44 4.69
CA GLY A 104 -1.21 -23.43 4.05
C GLY A 104 -1.17 -24.80 4.74
N PRO A 105 -0.45 -25.76 4.13
CA PRO A 105 -0.25 -27.09 4.71
C PRO A 105 0.55 -27.00 6.01
N LEU A 106 0.28 -27.91 6.95
CA LEU A 106 1.04 -27.99 8.19
C LEU A 106 2.48 -28.40 7.90
N VAL A 107 3.45 -27.57 8.32
CA VAL A 107 4.89 -27.87 8.27
C VAL A 107 5.36 -28.10 9.69
N ARG A 108 5.83 -29.32 9.98
CA ARG A 108 6.21 -29.76 11.34
C ARG A 108 5.09 -29.53 12.37
N GLY A 109 3.86 -29.88 11.99
CA GLY A 109 2.69 -29.87 12.88
C GLY A 109 2.01 -28.51 13.10
N ALA A 110 2.44 -27.44 12.39
CA ALA A 110 1.84 -26.11 12.51
C ALA A 110 1.80 -25.39 11.15
N PRO A 111 0.87 -24.44 10.94
CA PRO A 111 0.83 -23.63 9.73
C PRO A 111 2.06 -22.69 9.69
N PRO A 112 2.80 -22.60 8.56
CA PRO A 112 3.99 -21.76 8.45
C PRO A 112 3.65 -20.26 8.41
N VAL A 113 2.41 -19.91 8.04
CA VAL A 113 1.93 -18.54 7.93
C VAL A 113 0.62 -18.39 8.69
N LEU A 114 0.59 -17.41 9.59
CA LEU A 114 -0.61 -16.96 10.29
C LEU A 114 -1.09 -15.65 9.68
N VAL A 115 -2.39 -15.49 9.49
CA VAL A 115 -3.00 -14.27 8.96
C VAL A 115 -4.10 -13.76 9.88
N THR A 116 -4.29 -12.46 9.93
CA THR A 116 -5.40 -11.81 10.63
C THR A 116 -5.84 -10.57 9.87
N THR A 117 -7.10 -10.16 10.04
CA THR A 117 -7.62 -8.91 9.50
C THR A 117 -8.19 -8.02 10.58
N PHE A 118 -8.01 -6.70 10.47
CA PHE A 118 -8.62 -5.73 11.36
C PHE A 118 -8.78 -4.35 10.69
N ARG A 119 -9.61 -3.48 11.27
CA ARG A 119 -9.78 -2.09 10.82
C ARG A 119 -8.75 -1.19 11.53
N PRO A 120 -7.79 -0.58 10.80
CA PRO A 120 -6.67 0.10 11.44
C PRO A 120 -6.96 1.54 11.88
N ASP A 121 -7.95 2.21 11.27
CA ASP A 121 -8.21 3.65 11.49
C ASP A 121 -9.70 3.93 11.68
N PRO A 122 -10.12 4.50 12.84
CA PRO A 122 -11.50 4.93 13.08
C PRO A 122 -12.07 5.92 12.05
N SER A 123 -11.21 6.70 11.38
CA SER A 123 -11.60 7.69 10.36
C SER A 123 -11.97 7.04 9.01
N TYR A 124 -11.51 5.80 8.80
CA TYR A 124 -11.75 5.00 7.59
C TYR A 124 -12.31 3.63 7.97
N PRO A 125 -13.56 3.56 8.47
CA PRO A 125 -14.14 2.32 9.02
C PRO A 125 -14.37 1.21 7.98
N GLN A 126 -14.19 1.52 6.69
CA GLN A 126 -14.25 0.59 5.56
C GLN A 126 -12.88 0.03 5.15
N MET A 127 -11.80 0.60 5.68
CA MET A 127 -10.45 0.12 5.41
C MET A 127 -10.17 -1.11 6.27
N VAL A 128 -9.70 -2.18 5.64
CA VAL A 128 -9.28 -3.42 6.30
C VAL A 128 -7.80 -3.63 6.02
N ALA A 129 -7.02 -3.84 7.08
CA ALA A 129 -5.64 -4.26 7.01
C ALA A 129 -5.55 -5.77 7.21
N GLY A 130 -4.86 -6.46 6.29
CA GLY A 130 -4.43 -7.84 6.47
C GLY A 130 -3.01 -7.90 7.01
N VAL A 131 -2.77 -8.68 8.04
CA VAL A 131 -1.44 -8.91 8.62
C VAL A 131 -1.09 -10.37 8.47
N ALA A 132 0.12 -10.63 7.97
CA ALA A 132 0.69 -11.96 7.91
C ALA A 132 1.89 -12.05 8.85
N TRP A 133 1.94 -13.10 9.67
CA TRP A 133 3.10 -13.50 10.44
C TRP A 133 3.65 -14.79 9.85
N ILE A 134 4.95 -14.80 9.57
CA ILE A 134 5.64 -15.90 8.91
C ILE A 134 6.68 -16.45 9.88
N ASP A 135 6.64 -17.76 10.13
CA ASP A 135 7.68 -18.45 10.88
C ASP A 135 8.82 -18.83 9.92
N ALA A 136 9.88 -18.01 9.88
CA ALA A 136 11.04 -18.24 9.02
C ALA A 136 11.90 -19.46 9.42
N SER A 137 11.62 -20.11 10.56
CA SER A 137 12.33 -21.31 11.00
C SER A 137 11.79 -22.62 10.41
N ARG A 138 10.70 -22.53 9.63
CA ARG A 138 9.95 -23.69 9.10
C ARG A 138 10.00 -23.79 7.59
#